data_AF-A0A6F8YVJ0-F1
#
_entry.id   AF-A0A6F8YVJ0-F1
#
_cell.length_a   1.000
_cell.length_b   1.000
_cell.length_c   1.000
_cell.angle_alpha   90.00
_cell.angle_beta   90.00
_cell.angle_gamma   90.00
#
_symmetry.space_group_name_H-M   'P 1'
#
loop_
_entity.id
_entity.type
_entity.pdbx_description
1 polymer ?
#
loop_
_entity_poly.entity_id
_entity_poly.type
_entity_poly.pdbx_seq_one_letter_code
_entity_poly.pdbx_strand_id
1 'polypeptide(L)'
;MAILLAAVGFTAVPAQAAADFNVLIFSKTAGFRHDSIPAGIAAIQQLGAQNNFTVEATEDAAQFNATNLARFQAVIWLSTTADVLNAAQQTAFENYVRAGGGYAGVHAASDTEYDWPWYGNLVGAYFASHPANQNATVRIEDTTHPSTAGLPVAWNRHDEWYNYRTNPRSQVHVLATLDESTYTGGSMGGDHPIAWCRGYDGGRSWYTGMGHTIESYAEANFRTHLLGGIRYAAQGTGNCSTGQPPQAGYSQVTLAKGVAEVGEPMGLTVLPNRGALHTSRDGTIRYTDVAGNTKVALTLPVYTHDEEGLQSIKADPNFATNRWVYVYYAPPLSTPAGDAPATGTAAQFAPFNGVNRLSRFTVNADFTLDPNSAVTILDVPTSRGMCCHVGGDIDFDAAGNLYLSTGDDTNPFDSSGYTPIDERADRNPAFDAQRTSGNTNDLRGKVLRIRPNAGGGYSVPAGNMFAPAPPTPAPRSTRWASATRSG
;
A
#
# COMPACT_ATOMS: atom_id res chain seq x y z
N MET A 1 60.12 11.95 66.16
CA MET A 1 59.30 10.81 65.72
C MET A 1 58.35 11.30 64.64
N ALA A 2 58.69 11.08 63.37
CA ALA A 2 57.81 11.38 62.24
C ALA A 2 57.33 10.04 61.67
N ILE A 3 56.04 9.76 61.81
CA ILE A 3 55.40 8.53 61.35
C ILE A 3 55.04 8.74 59.87
N LEU A 4 55.70 7.99 58.97
CA LEU A 4 55.28 7.86 57.57
C LEU A 4 54.03 6.97 57.53
N LEU A 5 52.89 7.54 57.13
CA LEU A 5 51.74 6.76 56.69
C LEU A 5 51.94 6.33 55.23
N ALA A 6 52.07 5.03 55.01
CA ALA A 6 51.98 4.44 53.68
C ALA A 6 50.51 4.36 53.24
N ALA A 7 50.15 5.12 52.21
CA ALA A 7 48.83 5.04 51.60
C ALA A 7 48.75 3.79 50.71
N VAL A 8 47.91 2.84 51.10
CA VAL A 8 47.55 1.68 50.27
C VAL A 8 46.53 2.14 49.23
N GLY A 9 46.95 2.23 47.97
CA GLY A 9 46.06 2.53 46.84
C GLY A 9 45.21 1.32 46.49
N PHE A 10 43.90 1.37 46.77
CA PHE A 10 42.94 0.43 46.22
C PHE A 10 42.71 0.79 44.74
N THR A 11 43.12 -0.08 43.83
CA THR A 11 42.71 0.00 42.42
C THR A 11 41.23 -0.36 42.32
N ALA A 12 40.38 0.62 42.05
CA ALA A 12 38.98 0.37 41.73
C ALA A 12 38.89 -0.47 40.45
N VAL A 13 38.28 -1.66 40.55
CA VAL A 13 37.93 -2.46 39.38
C VAL A 13 36.89 -1.65 38.57
N PRO A 14 37.07 -1.44 37.26
CA PRO A 14 36.08 -0.72 36.47
C PRO A 14 34.73 -1.44 36.55
N ALA A 15 33.68 -0.71 36.93
CA ALA A 15 32.33 -1.23 36.91
C ALA A 15 31.95 -1.60 35.47
N GLN A 16 31.56 -2.86 35.25
CA GLN A 16 31.02 -3.32 33.98
C GLN A 16 29.81 -2.45 33.63
N ALA A 17 29.79 -1.86 32.42
CA ALA A 17 28.64 -1.11 31.94
C ALA A 17 27.37 -1.97 32.01
N ALA A 18 26.27 -1.40 32.49
CA ALA A 18 24.99 -2.10 32.55
C ALA A 18 24.54 -2.50 31.13
N ALA A 19 23.98 -3.71 31.00
CA ALA A 19 23.42 -4.17 29.73
C ALA A 19 22.25 -3.29 29.28
N ASP A 20 22.07 -3.17 27.97
CA ASP A 20 21.02 -2.34 27.36
C ASP A 20 19.61 -2.89 27.67
N PHE A 21 19.48 -4.22 27.75
CA PHE A 21 18.26 -4.94 28.15
C PHE A 21 18.58 -6.40 28.53
N ASN A 22 17.59 -7.09 29.09
CA ASN A 22 17.64 -8.49 29.48
C ASN A 22 16.51 -9.26 28.79
N VAL A 23 16.79 -10.49 28.35
CA VAL A 23 15.78 -11.38 27.77
C VAL A 23 15.76 -12.74 28.44
N LEU A 24 14.57 -13.35 28.49
CA LEU A 24 14.37 -14.72 28.97
C LEU A 24 14.05 -15.64 27.80
N ILE A 25 14.88 -16.63 27.54
CA ILE A 25 14.55 -17.74 26.65
C ILE A 25 13.71 -18.75 27.44
N PHE A 26 12.54 -19.06 26.91
CA PHE A 26 11.69 -20.16 27.34
C PHE A 26 11.61 -21.20 26.23
N SER A 27 11.97 -22.44 26.55
CA SER A 27 12.08 -23.53 25.55
C SER A 27 11.45 -24.84 26.01
N LYS A 28 10.52 -24.78 26.96
CA LYS A 28 9.75 -25.94 27.42
C LYS A 28 8.92 -26.51 26.27
N THR A 29 8.88 -27.83 26.17
CA THR A 29 8.03 -28.54 25.21
C THR A 29 7.17 -29.56 25.95
N ALA A 30 5.89 -29.63 25.61
CA ALA A 30 4.99 -30.73 25.99
C ALA A 30 4.63 -31.61 24.77
N GLY A 31 5.11 -31.26 23.58
CA GLY A 31 4.99 -32.03 22.34
C GLY A 31 6.36 -32.39 21.75
N PHE A 32 6.51 -32.25 20.42
CA PHE A 32 7.77 -32.54 19.73
C PHE A 32 8.91 -31.66 20.25
N ARG A 33 10.10 -32.27 20.45
CA ARG A 33 11.30 -31.60 20.93
C ARG A 33 12.26 -31.38 19.76
N HIS A 34 12.54 -30.13 19.45
CA HIS A 34 13.45 -29.76 18.37
C HIS A 34 14.92 -29.87 18.80
N ASP A 35 15.74 -30.63 18.08
CA ASP A 35 17.17 -30.82 18.37
C ASP A 35 17.98 -29.51 18.25
N SER A 36 17.41 -28.49 17.61
CA SER A 36 18.05 -27.18 17.41
C SER A 36 17.97 -26.24 18.61
N ILE A 37 17.13 -26.51 19.61
CA ILE A 37 16.99 -25.62 20.78
C ILE A 37 18.33 -25.34 21.50
N PRO A 38 19.21 -26.33 21.79
CA PRO A 38 20.52 -26.04 22.38
C PRO A 38 21.38 -25.10 21.50
N ALA A 39 21.36 -25.28 20.18
CA ALA A 39 22.05 -24.40 19.25
C ALA A 39 21.44 -22.99 19.23
N GLY A 40 20.11 -22.88 19.32
CA GLY A 40 19.41 -21.61 19.43
C GLY A 40 19.69 -20.85 20.71
N ILE A 41 19.70 -21.52 21.86
CA ILE A 41 20.09 -20.92 23.14
C ILE A 41 21.52 -20.38 23.05
N ALA A 42 22.46 -21.20 22.57
CA ALA A 42 23.86 -20.79 22.43
C ALA A 42 24.02 -19.61 21.47
N ALA A 43 23.31 -19.60 20.33
CA ALA A 43 23.36 -18.50 19.37
C ALA A 43 22.80 -17.20 19.95
N ILE A 44 21.68 -17.24 20.67
CA ILE A 44 21.10 -16.05 21.30
C ILE A 44 21.99 -15.52 22.42
N GLN A 45 22.59 -16.40 23.24
CA GLN A 45 23.57 -16.00 24.26
C GLN A 45 24.80 -15.31 23.64
N GLN A 46 25.31 -15.84 22.53
CA GLN A 46 26.41 -15.21 21.79
C GLN A 46 26.00 -13.85 21.23
N LEU A 47 24.80 -13.73 20.66
CA LEU A 47 24.26 -12.45 20.19
C LEU A 47 24.16 -11.45 21.35
N GLY A 48 23.71 -11.89 22.52
CA GLY A 48 23.68 -11.08 23.75
C GLY A 48 25.04 -10.52 24.14
N ALA A 49 26.04 -11.41 24.25
CA ALA A 49 27.41 -11.03 24.57
C ALA A 49 28.02 -10.07 23.54
N GLN A 50 27.68 -10.22 22.26
CA GLN A 50 28.18 -9.37 21.16
C GLN A 50 27.46 -8.03 21.03
N ASN A 51 26.25 -7.89 21.58
CA ASN A 51 25.35 -6.76 21.35
C ASN A 51 24.81 -6.13 22.65
N ASN A 52 25.54 -6.30 23.76
CA ASN A 52 25.29 -5.66 25.05
C ASN A 52 23.91 -5.93 25.67
N PHE A 53 23.38 -7.16 25.56
CA PHE A 53 22.17 -7.58 26.29
C PHE A 53 22.38 -8.91 27.02
N THR A 54 21.71 -9.11 28.15
CA THR A 54 21.81 -10.36 28.92
C THR A 54 20.74 -11.36 28.52
N VAL A 55 21.06 -12.65 28.66
CA VAL A 55 20.21 -13.76 28.26
C VAL A 55 20.16 -14.78 29.38
N GLU A 56 18.97 -15.03 29.91
CA GLU A 56 18.69 -16.17 30.79
C GLU A 56 17.88 -17.20 30.01
N ALA A 57 18.07 -18.49 30.27
CA ALA A 57 17.33 -19.56 29.60
C ALA A 57 16.70 -20.49 30.64
N THR A 58 15.46 -20.91 30.39
CA THR A 58 14.73 -21.82 31.26
C THR A 58 13.77 -22.71 30.45
N GLU A 59 13.52 -23.91 30.99
CA GLU A 59 12.40 -24.77 30.60
C GLU A 59 11.38 -24.90 31.74
N ASP A 60 11.61 -24.22 32.87
CA ASP A 60 10.73 -24.24 34.05
C ASP A 60 9.61 -23.19 33.93
N ALA A 61 8.37 -23.66 33.77
CA ALA A 61 7.19 -22.81 33.69
C ALA A 61 6.91 -22.05 34.99
N ALA A 62 7.44 -22.47 36.15
CA ALA A 62 7.29 -21.71 37.41
C ALA A 62 7.95 -20.32 37.36
N GLN A 63 8.85 -20.10 36.38
CA GLN A 63 9.44 -18.79 36.10
C GLN A 63 8.47 -17.78 35.47
N PHE A 64 7.28 -18.22 35.02
CA PHE A 64 6.20 -17.35 34.52
C PHE A 64 5.35 -16.81 35.69
N ASN A 65 5.96 -15.88 36.43
CA ASN A 65 5.32 -15.12 37.49
C ASN A 65 5.72 -13.65 37.41
N ALA A 66 4.92 -12.76 38.00
CA ALA A 66 5.11 -11.30 37.88
C ALA A 66 6.51 -10.84 38.31
N THR A 67 7.02 -11.36 39.43
CA THR A 67 8.34 -10.98 39.97
C THR A 67 9.47 -11.31 39.00
N ASN A 68 9.46 -12.51 38.43
CA ASN A 68 10.53 -12.92 37.53
C ASN A 68 10.39 -12.26 36.15
N LEU A 69 9.18 -12.21 35.58
CA LEU A 69 8.95 -11.61 34.25
C LEU A 69 9.30 -10.12 34.20
N ALA A 70 9.12 -9.37 35.29
CA ALA A 70 9.47 -7.96 35.38
C ALA A 70 10.98 -7.65 35.18
N ARG A 71 11.85 -8.67 35.24
CA ARG A 71 13.29 -8.53 35.02
C ARG A 71 13.67 -8.40 33.53
N PHE A 72 12.76 -8.77 32.62
CA PHE A 72 13.06 -8.98 31.20
C PHE A 72 12.25 -8.06 30.29
N GLN A 73 12.92 -7.44 29.33
CA GLN A 73 12.28 -6.61 28.31
C GLN A 73 11.58 -7.44 27.23
N ALA A 74 12.05 -8.67 26.99
CA ALA A 74 11.36 -9.63 26.14
C ALA A 74 11.50 -11.07 26.64
N VAL A 75 10.49 -11.89 26.34
CA VAL A 75 10.53 -13.35 26.51
C VAL A 75 10.55 -14.00 25.13
N ILE A 76 11.57 -14.83 24.89
CA ILE A 76 11.78 -15.55 23.64
C ILE A 76 11.23 -16.97 23.80
N TRP A 77 10.16 -17.30 23.10
CA TRP A 77 9.63 -18.66 23.03
C TRP A 77 10.35 -19.40 21.91
N LEU A 78 11.37 -20.17 22.29
CA LEU A 78 12.27 -20.84 21.36
C LEU A 78 11.81 -22.28 21.14
N SER A 79 11.05 -22.50 20.06
CA SER A 79 10.54 -23.82 19.65
C SER A 79 9.80 -24.58 20.77
N THR A 80 9.01 -23.87 21.57
CA THR A 80 8.03 -24.46 22.50
C THR A 80 7.01 -25.27 21.71
N THR A 81 6.37 -26.28 22.33
CA THR A 81 5.32 -27.09 21.66
C THR A 81 4.26 -27.56 22.64
N ALA A 82 3.03 -27.70 22.15
CA ALA A 82 1.82 -28.09 22.90
C ALA A 82 1.48 -27.13 24.06
N ASP A 83 0.89 -27.64 25.15
CA ASP A 83 0.44 -26.84 26.30
C ASP A 83 1.54 -26.77 27.38
N VAL A 84 2.12 -25.60 27.60
CA VAL A 84 3.36 -25.42 28.38
C VAL A 84 3.15 -24.60 29.65
N LEU A 85 2.08 -23.79 29.72
CA LEU A 85 1.71 -22.95 30.84
C LEU A 85 0.32 -23.29 31.39
N ASN A 86 0.18 -23.36 32.71
CA ASN A 86 -1.14 -23.41 33.34
C ASN A 86 -1.82 -22.03 33.37
N ALA A 87 -3.11 -21.98 33.73
CA ALA A 87 -3.91 -20.75 33.75
C ALA A 87 -3.30 -19.59 34.56
N ALA A 88 -2.62 -19.87 35.68
CA ALA A 88 -1.98 -18.83 36.49
C ALA A 88 -0.74 -18.24 35.78
N GLN A 89 0.03 -19.09 35.11
CA GLN A 89 1.20 -18.71 34.32
C GLN A 89 0.79 -17.98 33.03
N GLN A 90 -0.27 -18.44 32.36
CA GLN A 90 -0.89 -17.73 31.24
C GLN A 90 -1.29 -16.32 31.66
N THR A 91 -2.04 -16.17 32.76
CA THR A 91 -2.44 -14.86 33.30
C THR A 91 -1.23 -13.97 33.62
N ALA A 92 -0.17 -14.52 34.20
CA ALA A 92 1.05 -13.78 34.48
C ALA A 92 1.72 -13.26 33.18
N PHE A 93 1.70 -14.07 32.12
CA PHE A 93 2.24 -13.69 30.82
C PHE A 93 1.38 -12.64 30.10
N GLU A 94 0.04 -12.74 30.16
CA GLU A 94 -0.82 -11.69 29.62
C GLU A 94 -0.54 -10.34 30.28
N ASN A 95 -0.44 -10.33 31.62
CA ASN A 95 -0.18 -9.12 32.38
C ASN A 95 1.21 -8.55 32.08
N TYR A 96 2.21 -9.41 31.86
CA TYR A 96 3.53 -9.00 31.40
C TYR A 96 3.48 -8.28 30.05
N VAL A 97 2.78 -8.84 29.06
CA VAL A 97 2.62 -8.22 27.73
C VAL A 97 1.82 -6.91 27.83
N ARG A 98 0.73 -6.88 28.63
CA ARG A 98 -0.07 -5.67 28.91
C ARG A 98 0.71 -4.55 29.56
N ALA A 99 1.72 -4.88 30.36
CA ALA A 99 2.64 -3.92 30.95
C ALA A 99 3.71 -3.41 29.97
N GLY A 100 3.64 -3.79 28.68
CA GLY A 100 4.59 -3.40 27.65
C GLY A 100 5.73 -4.38 27.46
N GLY A 101 5.65 -5.60 28.01
CA GLY A 101 6.61 -6.68 27.78
C GLY A 101 6.65 -7.14 26.32
N GLY A 102 7.82 -7.62 25.89
CA GLY A 102 8.05 -8.13 24.53
C GLY A 102 7.90 -9.64 24.42
N TYR A 103 7.39 -10.11 23.28
CA TYR A 103 7.36 -11.51 22.88
C TYR A 103 8.14 -11.70 21.58
N ALA A 104 9.01 -12.72 21.56
CA ALA A 104 9.66 -13.20 20.36
C ALA A 104 9.40 -14.71 20.20
N GLY A 105 8.60 -15.11 19.22
CA GLY A 105 8.35 -16.52 18.90
C GLY A 105 9.28 -17.02 17.79
N VAL A 106 9.90 -18.18 18.00
CA VAL A 106 10.78 -18.81 17.00
C VAL A 106 10.27 -20.21 16.67
N HIS A 107 10.12 -20.47 15.38
CA HIS A 107 9.73 -21.73 14.78
C HIS A 107 8.46 -22.33 15.41
N ALA A 108 8.62 -23.38 16.23
CA ALA A 108 7.53 -24.12 16.84
C ALA A 108 6.73 -23.35 17.89
N ALA A 109 7.10 -22.11 18.21
CA ALA A 109 6.27 -21.24 19.05
C ALA A 109 4.81 -21.11 18.55
N SER A 110 4.55 -21.28 17.24
CA SER A 110 3.18 -21.34 16.68
C SER A 110 2.47 -22.70 16.88
N ASP A 111 3.20 -23.74 17.26
CA ASP A 111 2.72 -25.08 17.68
C ASP A 111 2.52 -25.15 19.20
N THR A 112 2.17 -24.03 19.85
CA THR A 112 2.04 -23.94 21.31
C THR A 112 0.69 -23.30 21.72
N GLU A 113 0.13 -23.72 22.85
CA GLU A 113 -1.04 -23.11 23.51
C GLU A 113 -2.32 -22.99 22.63
N TYR A 114 -2.65 -24.03 21.85
CA TYR A 114 -3.78 -24.01 20.90
C TYR A 114 -5.14 -23.62 21.50
N ASP A 115 -5.38 -23.97 22.77
CA ASP A 115 -6.64 -23.72 23.49
C ASP A 115 -6.66 -22.36 24.22
N TRP A 116 -5.65 -21.52 24.01
CA TRP A 116 -5.54 -20.17 24.59
C TRP A 116 -5.63 -19.10 23.49
N PRO A 117 -6.84 -18.64 23.11
CA PRO A 117 -7.03 -17.71 21.98
C PRO A 117 -6.23 -16.41 22.09
N TRP A 118 -5.95 -15.94 23.30
CA TRP A 118 -5.10 -14.76 23.50
C TRP A 118 -3.68 -15.01 22.97
N TYR A 119 -3.09 -16.17 23.23
CA TYR A 119 -1.79 -16.54 22.68
C TYR A 119 -1.82 -16.66 21.16
N GLY A 120 -2.88 -17.26 20.60
CA GLY A 120 -3.07 -17.33 19.14
C GLY A 120 -3.01 -15.96 18.45
N ASN A 121 -3.57 -14.93 19.09
CA ASN A 121 -3.47 -13.56 18.61
C ASN A 121 -2.09 -12.92 18.86
N LEU A 122 -1.42 -13.27 19.96
CA LEU A 122 -0.06 -12.83 20.25
C LEU A 122 0.93 -13.36 19.21
N VAL A 123 0.94 -14.68 18.95
CA VAL A 123 1.80 -15.31 17.95
C VAL A 123 1.37 -14.96 16.53
N GLY A 124 0.07 -14.74 16.30
CA GLY A 124 -0.51 -14.24 15.05
C GLY A 124 -1.15 -15.32 14.17
N ALA A 125 -0.59 -16.53 14.16
CA ALA A 125 -1.20 -17.70 13.55
C ALA A 125 -0.69 -19.00 14.19
N TYR A 126 -1.56 -20.01 14.22
CA TYR A 126 -1.22 -21.34 14.71
C TYR A 126 -0.65 -22.23 13.60
N PHE A 127 0.27 -23.12 13.97
CA PHE A 127 0.79 -24.17 13.11
C PHE A 127 -0.34 -25.10 12.61
N ALA A 128 -0.23 -25.52 11.34
CA ALA A 128 -1.12 -26.50 10.72
C ALA A 128 -0.38 -27.74 10.24
N SER A 129 0.69 -27.57 9.48
CA SER A 129 1.49 -28.66 8.90
C SER A 129 2.84 -28.14 8.39
N HIS A 130 3.72 -29.03 7.99
CA HIS A 130 4.94 -28.69 7.24
C HIS A 130 5.30 -29.84 6.28
N PRO A 131 6.00 -29.57 5.17
CA PRO A 131 6.62 -30.61 4.36
C PRO A 131 7.96 -31.06 4.97
N ALA A 132 8.68 -31.95 4.27
CA ALA A 132 10.05 -32.27 4.61
C ALA A 132 10.98 -31.06 4.47
N ASN A 133 12.06 -31.04 5.26
CA ASN A 133 13.09 -30.01 5.23
C ASN A 133 13.66 -29.89 3.82
N GLN A 134 13.67 -28.68 3.29
CA GLN A 134 14.07 -28.43 1.90
C GLN A 134 14.50 -26.98 1.73
N ASN A 135 15.09 -26.66 0.57
CA ASN A 135 15.37 -25.28 0.22
C ASN A 135 14.09 -24.57 -0.19
N ALA A 136 13.92 -23.32 0.24
CA ALA A 136 12.91 -22.42 -0.27
C ALA A 136 13.45 -20.99 -0.32
N THR A 137 12.87 -20.16 -1.18
CA THR A 137 13.16 -18.73 -1.21
C THR A 137 12.24 -18.00 -0.25
N VAL A 138 12.84 -17.36 0.76
CA VAL A 138 12.19 -16.37 1.62
C VAL A 138 12.27 -15.01 0.92
N ARG A 139 11.13 -14.36 0.70
CA ARG A 139 11.02 -13.01 0.14
C ARG A 139 10.88 -11.99 1.27
N ILE A 140 11.80 -11.05 1.35
CA ILE A 140 11.75 -9.97 2.34
C ILE A 140 10.82 -8.87 1.81
N GLU A 141 9.73 -8.59 2.53
CA GLU A 141 8.73 -7.58 2.14
C GLU A 141 9.03 -6.21 2.73
N ASP A 142 9.45 -6.17 4.00
CA ASP A 142 9.93 -4.96 4.66
C ASP A 142 11.44 -5.03 4.77
N THR A 143 12.15 -4.21 4.00
CA THR A 143 13.63 -4.16 4.01
C THR A 143 14.21 -3.19 5.06
N THR A 144 13.34 -2.52 5.81
CA THR A 144 13.70 -1.48 6.78
C THR A 144 13.56 -1.92 8.23
N HIS A 145 12.69 -2.90 8.51
CA HIS A 145 12.53 -3.45 9.86
C HIS A 145 13.85 -4.06 10.37
N PRO A 146 14.25 -3.88 11.65
CA PRO A 146 15.57 -4.32 12.11
C PRO A 146 15.87 -5.82 11.96
N SER A 147 14.84 -6.68 11.96
CA SER A 147 15.02 -8.12 11.71
C SER A 147 15.23 -8.46 10.24
N THR A 148 15.03 -7.55 9.32
CA THR A 148 15.13 -7.80 7.87
C THR A 148 16.04 -6.81 7.15
N ALA A 149 16.44 -5.74 7.84
CA ALA A 149 17.44 -4.80 7.39
C ALA A 149 18.77 -5.50 7.11
N GLY A 150 19.29 -5.32 5.89
CA GLY A 150 20.54 -5.93 5.45
C GLY A 150 20.42 -7.39 4.96
N LEU A 151 19.23 -8.00 5.01
CA LEU A 151 18.99 -9.30 4.38
C LEU A 151 18.79 -9.14 2.86
N PRO A 152 19.17 -10.14 2.05
CA PRO A 152 18.85 -10.13 0.63
C PRO A 152 17.33 -10.23 0.41
N VAL A 153 16.80 -9.46 -0.55
CA VAL A 153 15.36 -9.42 -0.86
C VAL A 153 14.80 -10.81 -1.21
N ALA A 154 15.62 -11.64 -1.86
CA ALA A 154 15.35 -13.06 -2.06
C ALA A 154 16.44 -13.87 -1.35
N TRP A 155 16.04 -14.60 -0.31
CA TRP A 155 16.93 -15.36 0.56
C TRP A 155 16.61 -16.86 0.42
N ASN A 156 17.40 -17.56 -0.40
CA ASN A 156 17.28 -19.01 -0.54
C ASN A 156 18.03 -19.69 0.61
N ARG A 157 17.35 -20.55 1.36
CA ARG A 157 17.92 -21.25 2.51
C ARG A 157 17.23 -22.59 2.77
N HIS A 158 17.85 -23.43 3.59
CA HIS A 158 17.34 -24.75 3.99
C HIS A 158 16.72 -24.71 5.38
N ASP A 159 15.44 -25.06 5.50
CA ASP A 159 14.73 -25.13 6.79
C ASP A 159 13.49 -26.05 6.67
N GLU A 160 12.71 -26.14 7.76
CA GLU A 160 11.36 -26.71 7.77
C GLU A 160 10.31 -25.59 7.64
N TRP A 161 9.41 -25.70 6.66
CA TRP A 161 8.52 -24.60 6.26
C TRP A 161 7.09 -24.79 6.76
N TYR A 162 6.69 -24.01 7.76
CA TYR A 162 5.36 -24.14 8.36
C TYR A 162 4.25 -23.57 7.48
N ASN A 163 3.20 -24.36 7.30
CA ASN A 163 1.86 -23.90 6.93
C ASN A 163 1.09 -23.53 8.20
N TYR A 164 0.21 -22.54 8.09
CA TYR A 164 -0.56 -22.01 9.20
C TYR A 164 -2.06 -22.28 9.05
N ARG A 165 -2.78 -22.39 10.17
CA ARG A 165 -4.25 -22.61 10.17
C ARG A 165 -5.01 -21.43 9.55
N THR A 166 -4.42 -20.24 9.62
CA THR A 166 -4.96 -18.99 9.09
C THR A 166 -3.82 -18.14 8.56
N ASN A 167 -4.08 -17.35 7.51
CA ASN A 167 -3.12 -16.34 7.05
C ASN A 167 -3.16 -15.11 7.99
N PRO A 168 -2.03 -14.76 8.66
CA PRO A 168 -2.00 -13.70 9.66
C PRO A 168 -2.02 -12.28 9.07
N ARG A 169 -1.83 -12.11 7.75
CA ARG A 169 -1.53 -10.81 7.11
C ARG A 169 -2.52 -9.69 7.43
N SER A 170 -3.80 -10.01 7.63
CA SER A 170 -4.81 -8.99 7.97
C SER A 170 -4.65 -8.40 9.38
N GLN A 171 -3.84 -9.02 10.24
CA GLN A 171 -3.70 -8.68 11.66
C GLN A 171 -2.28 -8.33 12.08
N VAL A 172 -1.29 -8.54 11.20
CA VAL A 172 0.13 -8.38 11.48
C VAL A 172 0.82 -7.56 10.40
N HIS A 173 1.96 -6.99 10.73
CA HIS A 173 2.90 -6.46 9.75
C HIS A 173 3.81 -7.59 9.27
N VAL A 174 3.61 -8.03 8.04
CA VAL A 174 4.40 -9.13 7.45
C VAL A 174 5.79 -8.60 7.07
N LEU A 175 6.82 -9.30 7.53
CA LEU A 175 8.22 -8.95 7.31
C LEU A 175 8.84 -9.78 6.18
N ALA A 176 8.43 -11.06 6.09
CA ALA A 176 8.86 -11.96 5.04
C ALA A 176 7.79 -13.00 4.69
N THR A 177 7.79 -13.44 3.44
CA THR A 177 6.94 -14.52 2.90
C THR A 177 7.78 -15.65 2.30
N LEU A 178 7.19 -16.84 2.16
CA LEU A 178 7.75 -17.93 1.38
C LEU A 178 7.27 -17.87 -0.07
N ASP A 179 8.18 -18.14 -1.00
CA ASP A 179 7.84 -18.38 -2.40
C ASP A 179 7.52 -19.85 -2.62
N GLU A 180 6.22 -20.19 -2.58
CA GLU A 180 5.72 -21.55 -2.80
C GLU A 180 6.08 -22.13 -4.19
N SER A 181 6.54 -21.33 -5.17
CA SER A 181 7.03 -21.86 -6.45
C SER A 181 8.42 -22.49 -6.36
N THR A 182 9.13 -22.28 -5.25
CA THR A 182 10.53 -22.71 -5.07
C THR A 182 10.69 -23.97 -4.22
N TYR A 183 9.60 -24.49 -3.65
CA TYR A 183 9.58 -25.68 -2.82
C TYR A 183 8.24 -26.42 -2.96
N THR A 184 8.08 -27.57 -2.32
CA THR A 184 6.84 -28.37 -2.39
C THR A 184 6.19 -28.55 -1.03
N GLY A 185 4.85 -28.60 -1.02
CA GLY A 185 4.04 -28.82 0.19
C GLY A 185 3.62 -27.55 0.96
N GLY A 186 3.84 -26.37 0.38
CA GLY A 186 3.13 -25.15 0.79
C GLY A 186 1.62 -25.28 0.56
N SER A 187 0.83 -24.76 1.49
CA SER A 187 -0.64 -24.81 1.43
C SER A 187 -1.31 -23.46 1.72
N MET A 188 -0.54 -22.37 1.75
CA MET A 188 -1.02 -21.02 2.02
C MET A 188 -1.37 -20.28 0.71
N GLY A 189 -0.90 -20.78 -0.43
CA GLY A 189 -1.22 -20.28 -1.76
C GLY A 189 -0.38 -19.06 -2.15
N GLY A 190 -0.99 -18.09 -2.82
CA GLY A 190 -0.26 -16.91 -3.34
C GLY A 190 0.31 -15.96 -2.27
N ASP A 191 0.02 -16.19 -0.99
CA ASP A 191 0.51 -15.41 0.13
C ASP A 191 0.81 -16.31 1.34
N HIS A 192 2.11 -16.53 1.60
CA HIS A 192 2.60 -17.39 2.68
C HIS A 192 3.51 -16.61 3.64
N PRO A 193 2.97 -15.83 4.59
CA PRO A 193 3.79 -15.15 5.60
C PRO A 193 4.60 -16.14 6.44
N ILE A 194 5.89 -15.84 6.65
CA ILE A 194 6.79 -16.69 7.44
C ILE A 194 7.51 -15.93 8.57
N ALA A 195 7.55 -14.60 8.50
CA ALA A 195 7.97 -13.76 9.61
C ALA A 195 7.11 -12.49 9.66
N TRP A 196 6.73 -12.06 10.86
CA TRP A 196 5.88 -10.89 11.06
C TRP A 196 6.05 -10.28 12.45
N CYS A 197 5.50 -9.08 12.62
CA CYS A 197 5.42 -8.43 13.91
C CYS A 197 4.10 -7.67 14.08
N ARG A 198 3.76 -7.34 15.32
CA ARG A 198 2.62 -6.48 15.66
C ARG A 198 2.80 -5.84 17.03
N GLY A 199 2.11 -4.72 17.25
CA GLY A 199 1.67 -4.37 18.60
C GLY A 199 0.52 -5.29 19.02
N TYR A 200 0.55 -5.81 20.25
CA TYR A 200 -0.53 -6.66 20.75
C TYR A 200 -0.75 -6.47 22.25
N ASP A 201 -2.00 -6.16 22.62
CA ASP A 201 -2.47 -6.03 24.00
C ASP A 201 -1.52 -5.23 24.91
N GLY A 202 -1.05 -4.07 24.44
CA GLY A 202 -0.12 -3.18 25.16
C GLY A 202 1.38 -3.48 24.97
N GLY A 203 1.73 -4.67 24.50
CA GLY A 203 3.10 -5.11 24.27
C GLY A 203 3.50 -5.22 22.80
N ARG A 204 4.64 -5.86 22.57
CA ARG A 204 5.25 -6.06 21.24
C ARG A 204 5.39 -7.55 20.95
N SER A 205 5.00 -7.96 19.75
CA SER A 205 5.15 -9.34 19.28
C SER A 205 5.94 -9.37 17.99
N TRP A 206 6.94 -10.25 17.94
CA TRP A 206 7.65 -10.64 16.73
C TRP A 206 7.68 -12.16 16.63
N TYR A 207 7.49 -12.68 15.44
CA TYR A 207 7.50 -14.11 15.19
C TYR A 207 8.23 -14.43 13.89
N THR A 208 8.95 -15.55 13.89
CA THR A 208 9.51 -16.18 12.69
C THR A 208 9.21 -17.67 12.73
N GLY A 209 8.69 -18.22 11.64
CA GLY A 209 8.48 -19.66 11.45
C GLY A 209 9.75 -20.43 11.10
N MET A 210 10.85 -19.70 10.89
CA MET A 210 12.17 -20.25 10.62
C MET A 210 12.90 -20.68 11.91
N GLY A 211 13.87 -21.57 11.78
CA GLY A 211 14.76 -21.98 12.89
C GLY A 211 14.60 -23.43 13.33
N HIS A 212 14.12 -24.33 12.47
CA HIS A 212 14.04 -25.77 12.77
C HIS A 212 15.42 -26.39 12.86
N THR A 213 16.28 -26.09 11.89
CA THR A 213 17.58 -26.75 11.70
C THR A 213 18.64 -26.22 12.66
N ILE A 214 19.60 -27.08 13.04
CA ILE A 214 20.77 -26.66 13.85
C ILE A 214 21.59 -25.63 13.07
N GLU A 215 21.72 -25.83 11.76
CA GLU A 215 22.48 -25.02 10.82
C GLU A 215 21.97 -23.58 10.74
N SER A 216 20.66 -23.37 10.91
CA SER A 216 20.07 -22.02 10.95
C SER A 216 20.80 -21.13 11.96
N TYR A 217 21.13 -21.65 13.14
CA TYR A 217 21.74 -20.87 14.22
C TYR A 217 23.24 -20.56 14.01
N ALA A 218 23.86 -21.16 12.99
CA ALA A 218 25.19 -20.80 12.49
C ALA A 218 25.13 -19.87 11.26
N GLU A 219 24.00 -19.79 10.58
CA GLU A 219 23.82 -18.98 9.37
C GLU A 219 23.82 -17.47 9.69
N ALA A 220 24.68 -16.70 9.02
CA ALA A 220 24.85 -15.27 9.28
C ALA A 220 23.54 -14.47 9.11
N ASN A 221 22.80 -14.72 8.02
CA ASN A 221 21.55 -14.02 7.74
C ASN A 221 20.47 -14.32 8.79
N PHE A 222 20.33 -15.58 9.22
CA PHE A 222 19.37 -15.93 10.25
C PHE A 222 19.73 -15.36 11.62
N ARG A 223 21.03 -15.31 11.96
CA ARG A 223 21.50 -14.65 13.18
C ARG A 223 21.22 -13.15 13.17
N THR A 224 21.38 -12.47 12.02
CA THR A 224 20.96 -11.07 11.83
C THR A 224 19.45 -10.93 12.02
N HIS A 225 18.65 -11.83 11.44
CA HIS A 225 17.20 -11.83 11.58
C HIS A 225 16.74 -11.98 13.03
N LEU A 226 17.31 -12.97 13.74
CA LEU A 226 17.06 -13.20 15.16
C LEU A 226 17.43 -11.99 16.01
N LEU A 227 18.62 -11.41 15.81
CA LEU A 227 19.08 -10.24 16.57
C LEU A 227 18.12 -9.07 16.41
N GLY A 228 17.72 -8.75 15.18
CA GLY A 228 16.80 -7.65 14.92
C GLY A 228 15.39 -7.90 15.47
N GLY A 229 14.91 -9.14 15.42
CA GLY A 229 13.62 -9.54 16.01
C GLY A 229 13.61 -9.40 17.54
N ILE A 230 14.67 -9.87 18.19
CA ILE A 230 14.86 -9.75 19.64
C ILE A 230 14.95 -8.27 20.05
N ARG A 231 15.70 -7.45 19.30
CA ARG A 231 15.79 -6.00 19.54
C ARG A 231 14.44 -5.31 19.41
N TYR A 232 13.66 -5.62 18.38
CA TYR A 232 12.31 -5.08 18.26
C TYR A 232 11.42 -5.50 19.45
N ALA A 233 11.40 -6.79 19.81
CA ALA A 233 10.59 -7.26 20.92
C ALA A 233 10.98 -6.57 22.25
N ALA A 234 12.28 -6.41 22.51
CA ALA A 234 12.78 -5.82 23.74
C ALA A 234 12.64 -4.28 23.78
N GLN A 235 12.91 -3.58 22.69
CA GLN A 235 13.12 -2.13 22.68
C GLN A 235 12.09 -1.35 21.84
N GLY A 236 11.31 -2.02 20.99
CA GLY A 236 10.33 -1.37 20.11
C GLY A 236 10.92 -0.56 18.96
N THR A 237 12.20 -0.78 18.62
CA THR A 237 12.82 -0.18 17.46
C THR A 237 12.33 -0.89 16.20
N GLY A 238 11.52 -0.24 15.36
CA GLY A 238 11.00 -0.80 14.09
C GLY A 238 9.52 -0.51 13.88
N ASN A 239 9.09 -0.42 12.62
CA ASN A 239 7.67 -0.25 12.29
C ASN A 239 6.96 -1.61 12.27
N CYS A 240 5.91 -1.75 13.09
CA CYS A 240 5.01 -2.90 13.10
C CYS A 240 3.54 -2.48 13.06
N SER A 241 3.25 -1.32 12.48
CA SER A 241 1.88 -0.87 12.21
C SER A 241 1.25 -1.77 11.15
N THR A 242 0.12 -2.40 11.48
CA THR A 242 -0.70 -3.13 10.51
C THR A 242 -1.21 -2.15 9.45
N GLY A 243 -0.74 -2.26 8.20
CA GLY A 243 -1.23 -1.40 7.11
C GLY A 243 -0.21 -0.75 6.17
N GLN A 244 1.05 -1.18 6.12
CA GLN A 244 1.82 -0.96 4.89
C GLN A 244 1.27 -1.91 3.81
N PRO A 245 0.67 -1.43 2.70
CA PRO A 245 0.40 -2.31 1.58
C PRO A 245 1.74 -2.82 1.05
N PRO A 246 1.94 -4.14 0.94
CA PRO A 246 3.22 -4.67 0.52
C PRO A 246 3.47 -4.32 -0.95
N GLN A 247 4.74 -4.05 -1.30
CA GLN A 247 5.14 -3.94 -2.71
C GLN A 247 5.08 -5.31 -3.43
N ALA A 248 4.99 -6.41 -2.67
CA ALA A 248 4.75 -7.78 -3.13
C ALA A 248 3.46 -8.33 -2.48
N GLY A 249 2.40 -8.50 -3.25
CA GLY A 249 1.06 -8.81 -2.71
C GLY A 249 -0.09 -8.30 -3.57
N TYR A 250 0.21 -7.59 -4.66
CA TYR A 250 -0.70 -7.46 -5.78
C TYR A 250 -0.64 -8.76 -6.59
N SER A 251 -1.67 -9.61 -6.47
CA SER A 251 -1.96 -10.57 -7.54
C SER A 251 -2.59 -9.80 -8.70
N GLN A 252 -1.91 -9.75 -9.84
CA GLN A 252 -2.50 -9.19 -11.06
C GLN A 252 -3.57 -10.16 -11.56
N VAL A 253 -4.82 -9.92 -11.18
CA VAL A 253 -5.97 -10.57 -11.80
C VAL A 253 -6.28 -9.81 -13.08
N THR A 254 -6.05 -10.46 -14.22
CA THR A 254 -6.45 -9.89 -15.51
C THR A 254 -7.96 -9.93 -15.61
N LEU A 255 -8.62 -8.77 -15.46
CA LEU A 255 -10.07 -8.65 -15.61
C LEU A 255 -10.48 -8.67 -17.09
N ALA A 256 -9.76 -7.94 -17.94
CA ALA A 256 -9.99 -7.88 -19.38
C ALA A 256 -8.66 -7.68 -20.12
N LYS A 257 -8.51 -8.25 -21.31
CA LYS A 257 -7.30 -8.12 -22.13
C LYS A 257 -7.60 -8.19 -23.61
N GLY A 258 -6.92 -7.34 -24.38
CA GLY A 258 -6.97 -7.35 -25.84
C GLY A 258 -8.08 -6.45 -26.41
N VAL A 259 -7.91 -6.04 -27.67
CA VAL A 259 -8.72 -5.02 -28.35
C VAL A 259 -10.22 -5.33 -28.31
N ALA A 260 -10.62 -6.60 -28.42
CA ALA A 260 -12.03 -6.99 -28.35
C ALA A 260 -12.69 -6.62 -27.00
N GLU A 261 -11.94 -6.78 -25.91
CA GLU A 261 -12.43 -6.60 -24.55
C GLU A 261 -12.21 -5.19 -24.01
N VAL A 262 -11.16 -4.48 -24.44
CA VAL A 262 -10.81 -3.16 -23.87
C VAL A 262 -10.78 -2.01 -24.89
N GLY A 263 -10.82 -2.29 -26.20
CA GLY A 263 -10.70 -1.27 -27.25
C GLY A 263 -9.39 -0.48 -27.15
N GLU A 264 -9.50 0.84 -27.15
CA GLU A 264 -8.40 1.78 -26.83
C GLU A 264 -8.62 2.29 -25.39
N PRO A 265 -8.15 1.57 -24.35
CA PRO A 265 -8.54 1.85 -22.97
C PRO A 265 -8.00 3.18 -22.45
N MET A 266 -8.87 3.99 -21.82
CA MET A 266 -8.52 5.34 -21.34
C MET A 266 -8.60 5.49 -19.81
N GLY A 267 -9.62 4.91 -19.16
CA GLY A 267 -9.80 5.02 -17.71
C GLY A 267 -10.67 3.90 -17.13
N LEU A 268 -10.62 3.73 -15.81
CA LEU A 268 -11.43 2.73 -15.10
C LEU A 268 -11.82 3.18 -13.70
N THR A 269 -12.90 2.60 -13.19
CA THR A 269 -13.28 2.68 -11.78
C THR A 269 -13.70 1.32 -11.25
N VAL A 270 -13.20 0.96 -10.07
CA VAL A 270 -13.63 -0.25 -9.36
C VAL A 270 -14.90 0.08 -8.57
N LEU A 271 -15.89 -0.81 -8.65
CA LEU A 271 -17.16 -0.71 -7.95
C LEU A 271 -17.12 -1.49 -6.62
N PRO A 272 -18.06 -1.24 -5.67
CA PRO A 272 -18.08 -1.95 -4.38
C PRO A 272 -18.18 -3.47 -4.46
N ASN A 273 -18.74 -4.01 -5.56
CA ASN A 273 -18.81 -5.44 -5.81
C ASN A 273 -17.49 -6.01 -6.40
N ARG A 274 -16.42 -5.21 -6.45
CA ARG A 274 -15.10 -5.50 -7.01
C ARG A 274 -15.06 -5.70 -8.53
N GLY A 275 -16.18 -5.54 -9.24
CA GLY A 275 -16.18 -5.37 -10.69
C GLY A 275 -15.65 -3.99 -11.08
N ALA A 276 -15.35 -3.80 -12.36
CA ALA A 276 -14.83 -2.54 -12.88
C ALA A 276 -15.67 -2.04 -14.06
N LEU A 277 -15.94 -0.72 -14.08
CA LEU A 277 -16.31 -0.03 -15.31
C LEU A 277 -15.05 0.56 -15.93
N HIS A 278 -14.87 0.37 -17.23
CA HIS A 278 -13.72 0.91 -17.97
C HIS A 278 -14.15 1.48 -19.31
N THR A 279 -13.37 2.45 -19.79
CA THR A 279 -13.67 3.22 -20.98
C THR A 279 -12.70 2.91 -22.11
N SER A 280 -13.21 2.95 -23.33
CA SER A 280 -12.44 2.96 -24.57
C SER A 280 -12.63 4.31 -25.26
N ARG A 281 -11.57 4.83 -25.90
CA ARG A 281 -11.55 6.17 -26.51
C ARG A 281 -12.68 6.38 -27.52
N ASP A 282 -13.09 5.33 -28.21
CA ASP A 282 -14.21 5.28 -29.16
C ASP A 282 -15.60 5.57 -28.56
N GLY A 283 -15.70 5.79 -27.24
CA GLY A 283 -16.95 6.08 -26.55
C GLY A 283 -17.59 4.89 -25.87
N THR A 284 -16.99 3.70 -25.98
CA THR A 284 -17.53 2.49 -25.37
C THR A 284 -17.15 2.40 -23.88
N ILE A 285 -18.16 2.29 -23.02
CA ILE A 285 -18.01 1.96 -21.60
C ILE A 285 -18.37 0.48 -21.43
N ARG A 286 -17.50 -0.28 -20.78
CA ARG A 286 -17.71 -1.70 -20.49
C ARG A 286 -17.74 -1.94 -18.99
N TYR A 287 -18.47 -2.95 -18.58
CA TYR A 287 -18.41 -3.52 -17.24
C TYR A 287 -17.75 -4.89 -17.29
N THR A 288 -16.78 -5.11 -16.42
CA THR A 288 -16.12 -6.40 -16.24
C THR A 288 -16.29 -6.87 -14.79
N ASP A 289 -16.79 -8.08 -14.59
CA ASP A 289 -16.97 -8.65 -13.26
C ASP A 289 -15.66 -9.25 -12.70
N VAL A 290 -15.72 -9.74 -11.44
CA VAL A 290 -14.57 -10.37 -10.76
C VAL A 290 -14.11 -11.68 -11.39
N ALA A 291 -14.93 -12.30 -12.24
CA ALA A 291 -14.60 -13.52 -12.97
C ALA A 291 -14.00 -13.21 -14.36
N GLY A 292 -13.91 -11.93 -14.75
CA GLY A 292 -13.38 -11.49 -16.03
C GLY A 292 -14.42 -11.47 -17.16
N ASN A 293 -15.71 -11.65 -16.87
CA ASN A 293 -16.74 -11.52 -17.90
C ASN A 293 -16.98 -10.05 -18.20
N THR A 294 -16.83 -9.67 -19.47
CA THR A 294 -16.94 -8.29 -19.92
C THR A 294 -18.18 -8.10 -20.80
N LYS A 295 -18.89 -7.00 -20.60
CA LYS A 295 -19.99 -6.58 -21.47
C LYS A 295 -20.00 -5.08 -21.69
N VAL A 296 -20.59 -4.63 -22.79
CA VAL A 296 -20.86 -3.21 -23.03
C VAL A 296 -21.91 -2.72 -22.04
N ALA A 297 -21.57 -1.65 -21.31
CA ALA A 297 -22.45 -0.99 -20.35
C ALA A 297 -23.15 0.21 -20.98
N LEU A 298 -22.48 0.94 -21.87
CA LEU A 298 -23.01 2.04 -22.67
C LEU A 298 -22.05 2.37 -23.83
N THR A 299 -22.56 2.83 -24.97
CA THR A 299 -21.76 3.48 -26.01
C THR A 299 -22.22 4.92 -26.14
N LEU A 300 -21.31 5.86 -25.90
CA LEU A 300 -21.54 7.29 -26.06
C LEU A 300 -21.06 7.75 -27.43
N PRO A 301 -21.83 8.59 -28.14
CA PRO A 301 -21.32 9.27 -29.31
C PRO A 301 -20.23 10.24 -28.87
N VAL A 302 -19.03 10.09 -29.43
CA VAL A 302 -17.86 10.92 -29.14
C VAL A 302 -17.16 11.37 -30.42
N TYR A 303 -16.49 12.52 -30.34
CA TYR A 303 -15.54 12.99 -31.33
C TYR A 303 -14.19 12.28 -31.10
N THR A 304 -13.62 11.66 -32.14
CA THR A 304 -12.45 10.76 -32.00
C THR A 304 -11.23 11.17 -32.82
N HIS A 305 -11.22 12.39 -33.38
CA HIS A 305 -10.05 12.89 -34.09
C HIS A 305 -8.87 13.07 -33.12
N ASP A 306 -7.66 12.72 -33.56
CA ASP A 306 -6.44 12.75 -32.74
C ASP A 306 -6.58 12.02 -31.39
N GLU A 307 -6.46 12.75 -30.29
CA GLU A 307 -6.49 12.25 -28.90
C GLU A 307 -7.88 12.37 -28.27
N GLU A 308 -8.86 12.94 -28.98
CA GLU A 308 -10.20 13.15 -28.48
C GLU A 308 -10.98 11.84 -28.35
N GLY A 309 -11.99 11.87 -27.50
CA GLY A 309 -12.86 10.72 -27.27
C GLY A 309 -13.39 10.68 -25.85
N LEU A 310 -13.65 9.46 -25.37
CA LEU A 310 -14.01 9.20 -23.98
C LEU A 310 -12.74 9.05 -23.12
N GLN A 311 -12.52 9.97 -22.19
CA GLN A 311 -11.26 10.09 -21.44
C GLN A 311 -11.28 9.30 -20.13
N SER A 312 -12.33 9.42 -19.31
CA SER A 312 -12.34 8.78 -17.98
C SER A 312 -13.73 8.50 -17.44
N ILE A 313 -13.77 7.64 -16.43
CA ILE A 313 -14.95 7.30 -15.64
C ILE A 313 -14.57 7.14 -14.17
N LYS A 314 -15.42 7.65 -13.25
CA LYS A 314 -15.24 7.45 -11.81
C LYS A 314 -16.56 7.22 -11.09
N ALA A 315 -16.61 6.22 -10.22
CA ALA A 315 -17.75 6.00 -9.35
C ALA A 315 -17.83 7.08 -8.27
N ASP A 316 -19.05 7.58 -8.01
CA ASP A 316 -19.30 8.48 -6.89
C ASP A 316 -18.91 7.78 -5.56
N PRO A 317 -18.32 8.47 -4.58
CA PRO A 317 -18.00 7.87 -3.28
C PRO A 317 -19.21 7.21 -2.59
N ASN A 318 -20.43 7.66 -2.89
CA ASN A 318 -21.69 7.09 -2.41
C ASN A 318 -22.35 6.13 -3.41
N PHE A 319 -21.59 5.55 -4.35
CA PHE A 319 -22.10 4.65 -5.40
C PHE A 319 -22.99 3.52 -4.87
N ALA A 320 -22.67 2.99 -3.68
CA ALA A 320 -23.46 1.94 -3.03
C ALA A 320 -24.92 2.35 -2.79
N THR A 321 -25.19 3.66 -2.70
CA THR A 321 -26.52 4.22 -2.47
C THR A 321 -27.09 4.91 -3.71
N ASN A 322 -26.31 5.76 -4.38
CA ASN A 322 -26.82 6.59 -5.48
C ASN A 322 -26.62 5.96 -6.88
N ARG A 323 -25.75 4.96 -7.00
CA ARG A 323 -25.38 4.32 -8.27
C ARG A 323 -24.84 5.29 -9.32
N TRP A 324 -24.24 6.40 -8.91
CA TRP A 324 -23.75 7.43 -9.83
C TRP A 324 -22.32 7.21 -10.27
N VAL A 325 -22.07 7.45 -11.56
CA VAL A 325 -20.72 7.53 -12.13
C VAL A 325 -20.57 8.85 -12.87
N TYR A 326 -19.37 9.41 -12.85
CA TYR A 326 -19.00 10.61 -13.60
C TYR A 326 -18.13 10.20 -14.78
N VAL A 327 -18.42 10.77 -15.94
CA VAL A 327 -17.80 10.42 -17.22
C VAL A 327 -17.32 11.70 -17.88
N TYR A 328 -16.06 11.73 -18.33
CA TYR A 328 -15.47 12.86 -19.05
C TYR A 328 -15.19 12.48 -20.51
N TYR A 329 -15.81 13.18 -21.46
CA TYR A 329 -15.79 12.79 -22.87
C TYR A 329 -15.94 13.97 -23.82
N ALA A 330 -15.54 13.77 -25.09
CA ALA A 330 -15.65 14.73 -26.17
C ALA A 330 -16.95 14.51 -26.97
N PRO A 331 -18.08 15.22 -26.71
CA PRO A 331 -19.27 15.11 -27.55
C PRO A 331 -19.01 15.58 -28.99
N PRO A 332 -19.57 14.97 -30.05
CA PRO A 332 -19.34 15.38 -31.44
C PRO A 332 -19.66 16.84 -31.72
N LEU A 333 -20.75 17.34 -31.12
CA LEU A 333 -21.33 18.66 -31.42
C LEU A 333 -21.51 18.85 -32.94
N SER A 334 -21.22 20.04 -33.45
CA SER A 334 -21.15 20.34 -34.88
C SER A 334 -19.71 20.41 -35.40
N THR A 335 -18.75 19.81 -34.68
CA THR A 335 -17.33 19.91 -35.04
C THR A 335 -17.03 19.13 -36.33
N PRO A 336 -16.33 19.74 -37.31
CA PRO A 336 -15.91 19.03 -38.52
C PRO A 336 -15.01 17.82 -38.22
N ALA A 337 -15.13 16.79 -39.06
CA ALA A 337 -14.16 15.71 -39.07
C ALA A 337 -12.85 16.18 -39.76
N GLY A 338 -11.72 15.63 -39.33
CA GLY A 338 -10.40 15.91 -39.92
C GLY A 338 -9.66 17.08 -39.27
N ASP A 339 -8.55 17.46 -39.90
CA ASP A 339 -7.63 18.47 -39.38
C ASP A 339 -8.19 19.90 -39.50
N ALA A 340 -8.05 20.67 -38.43
CA ALA A 340 -8.13 22.12 -38.44
C ALA A 340 -6.89 22.67 -39.14
N PRO A 341 -7.02 23.77 -39.91
CA PRO A 341 -5.88 24.35 -40.58
C PRO A 341 -4.89 24.93 -39.56
N ALA A 342 -3.59 24.68 -39.76
CA ALA A 342 -2.54 25.23 -38.89
C ALA A 342 -2.40 26.76 -39.02
N THR A 343 -2.84 27.33 -40.14
CA THR A 343 -2.91 28.77 -40.40
C THR A 343 -4.20 29.14 -41.13
N GLY A 344 -4.75 30.32 -40.89
CA GLY A 344 -6.01 30.76 -41.45
C GLY A 344 -6.63 31.93 -40.67
N THR A 345 -7.88 32.24 -40.98
CA THR A 345 -8.65 33.25 -40.27
C THR A 345 -9.36 32.67 -39.06
N ALA A 346 -9.70 33.51 -38.08
CA ALA A 346 -10.51 33.10 -36.92
C ALA A 346 -11.83 32.40 -37.32
N ALA A 347 -12.44 32.80 -38.44
CA ALA A 347 -13.65 32.18 -38.96
C ALA A 347 -13.43 30.73 -39.47
N GLN A 348 -12.21 30.40 -39.91
CA GLN A 348 -11.84 29.05 -40.34
C GLN A 348 -11.52 28.13 -39.15
N PHE A 349 -11.06 28.69 -38.03
CA PHE A 349 -10.81 27.93 -36.80
C PHE A 349 -12.10 27.69 -35.99
N ALA A 350 -13.03 28.66 -36.01
CA ALA A 350 -14.23 28.64 -35.17
C ALA A 350 -15.09 27.36 -35.22
N PRO A 351 -15.27 26.69 -36.39
CA PRO A 351 -16.01 25.43 -36.45
C PRO A 351 -15.39 24.29 -35.62
N PHE A 352 -14.10 24.37 -35.33
CA PHE A 352 -13.37 23.38 -34.54
C PHE A 352 -13.40 23.64 -33.03
N ASN A 353 -14.01 24.74 -32.59
CA ASN A 353 -14.23 24.96 -31.16
C ASN A 353 -15.23 23.93 -30.62
N GLY A 354 -14.84 23.23 -29.56
CA GLY A 354 -15.63 22.19 -28.91
C GLY A 354 -15.59 22.30 -27.40
N VAL A 355 -16.08 21.24 -26.75
CA VAL A 355 -15.89 21.04 -25.31
C VAL A 355 -15.57 19.58 -25.04
N ASN A 356 -14.85 19.34 -23.96
CA ASN A 356 -14.88 18.07 -23.24
C ASN A 356 -15.79 18.22 -22.04
N ARG A 357 -16.72 17.29 -21.89
CA ARG A 357 -17.87 17.37 -20.99
C ARG A 357 -17.75 16.36 -19.87
N LEU A 358 -17.87 16.85 -18.64
CA LEU A 358 -18.08 16.04 -17.44
C LEU A 358 -19.59 15.89 -17.22
N SER A 359 -20.08 14.65 -17.28
CA SER A 359 -21.48 14.31 -17.02
C SER A 359 -21.59 13.22 -15.97
N ARG A 360 -22.67 13.25 -15.20
CA ARG A 360 -23.06 12.19 -14.27
C ARG A 360 -24.11 11.29 -14.91
N PHE A 361 -23.92 9.97 -14.84
CA PHE A 361 -24.87 8.94 -15.24
C PHE A 361 -25.26 8.06 -14.06
N THR A 362 -26.42 7.42 -14.14
CA THR A 362 -26.89 6.41 -13.19
C THR A 362 -26.65 5.01 -13.76
N VAL A 363 -26.10 4.13 -12.92
CA VAL A 363 -25.84 2.73 -13.25
C VAL A 363 -27.01 1.85 -12.79
N ASN A 364 -27.63 1.15 -13.73
CA ASN A 364 -28.72 0.19 -13.51
C ASN A 364 -28.27 -0.99 -12.65
N ALA A 365 -29.23 -1.77 -12.14
CA ALA A 365 -28.94 -2.94 -11.30
C ALA A 365 -28.08 -3.99 -12.00
N ASP A 366 -28.17 -4.08 -13.33
CA ASP A 366 -27.39 -5.00 -14.16
C ASP A 366 -26.02 -4.44 -14.60
N PHE A 367 -25.61 -3.29 -14.07
CA PHE A 367 -24.35 -2.60 -14.41
C PHE A 367 -24.28 -1.98 -15.82
N THR A 368 -25.41 -1.86 -16.52
CA THR A 368 -25.52 -0.92 -17.66
C THR A 368 -25.68 0.51 -17.17
N LEU A 369 -25.33 1.52 -17.98
CA LEU A 369 -25.59 2.93 -17.66
C LEU A 369 -26.87 3.37 -18.38
N ASP A 370 -27.78 4.08 -17.70
CA ASP A 370 -28.96 4.65 -18.34
C ASP A 370 -28.56 5.88 -19.19
N PRO A 371 -28.65 5.83 -20.53
CA PRO A 371 -28.26 6.95 -21.39
C PRO A 371 -29.10 8.21 -21.16
N ASN A 372 -30.34 8.07 -20.66
CA ASN A 372 -31.24 9.19 -20.40
C ASN A 372 -31.01 9.85 -19.03
N SER A 373 -30.18 9.25 -18.18
CA SER A 373 -29.87 9.76 -16.84
C SER A 373 -28.78 10.84 -16.80
N ALA A 374 -28.21 11.15 -17.98
CA ALA A 374 -27.08 12.07 -18.13
C ALA A 374 -27.40 13.45 -17.56
N VAL A 375 -26.56 13.94 -16.66
CA VAL A 375 -26.62 15.29 -16.12
C VAL A 375 -25.26 15.97 -16.31
N THR A 376 -25.25 17.05 -17.07
CA THR A 376 -24.04 17.86 -17.33
C THR A 376 -23.59 18.56 -16.05
N ILE A 377 -22.33 18.36 -15.68
CA ILE A 377 -21.69 19.00 -14.53
C ILE A 377 -20.84 20.18 -14.99
N LEU A 378 -19.96 19.97 -15.97
CA LEU A 378 -18.99 20.97 -16.42
C LEU A 378 -18.62 20.74 -17.89
N ASP A 379 -18.56 21.82 -18.66
CA ASP A 379 -17.95 21.84 -19.98
C ASP A 379 -16.58 22.54 -19.90
N VAL A 380 -15.54 21.89 -20.41
CA VAL A 380 -14.19 22.42 -20.56
C VAL A 380 -13.98 22.72 -22.04
N PRO A 381 -13.74 23.98 -22.45
CA PRO A 381 -13.51 24.34 -23.86
C PRO A 381 -12.36 23.53 -24.48
N THR A 382 -12.43 23.28 -25.79
CA THR A 382 -11.39 22.60 -26.58
C THR A 382 -11.26 23.22 -27.98
N SER A 383 -10.11 23.05 -28.61
CA SER A 383 -9.81 23.46 -30.00
C SER A 383 -9.44 22.22 -30.80
N ARG A 384 -10.43 21.63 -31.47
CA ARG A 384 -10.33 20.31 -32.13
C ARG A 384 -9.68 20.37 -33.50
N GLY A 385 -9.53 19.19 -34.12
CA GLY A 385 -8.89 19.04 -35.43
C GLY A 385 -7.38 19.25 -35.35
N MET A 386 -6.80 19.27 -34.16
CA MET A 386 -5.36 19.35 -34.01
C MET A 386 -4.97 18.65 -32.73
N CYS A 387 -3.99 17.74 -32.84
CA CYS A 387 -3.22 17.26 -31.69
C CYS A 387 -2.52 18.47 -31.01
N CYS A 388 -2.30 18.53 -29.70
CA CYS A 388 -2.19 17.44 -28.74
C CYS A 388 -2.55 17.89 -27.32
N HIS A 389 -2.26 17.01 -26.36
CA HIS A 389 -2.44 17.20 -24.93
C HIS A 389 -3.92 17.31 -24.55
N VAL A 390 -4.74 16.47 -25.16
CA VAL A 390 -6.06 16.15 -24.63
C VAL A 390 -5.87 15.22 -23.44
N GLY A 391 -6.59 15.48 -22.36
CA GLY A 391 -6.58 14.58 -21.21
C GLY A 391 -7.67 14.95 -20.23
N GLY A 392 -8.02 13.98 -19.39
CA GLY A 392 -8.76 14.27 -18.18
C GLY A 392 -9.11 13.03 -17.40
N ASP A 393 -8.67 13.01 -16.15
CA ASP A 393 -8.93 11.97 -15.18
C ASP A 393 -9.75 12.52 -14.00
N ILE A 394 -10.57 11.66 -13.41
CA ILE A 394 -11.52 12.03 -12.36
C ILE A 394 -11.16 11.29 -11.07
N ASP A 395 -11.06 12.02 -9.97
CA ASP A 395 -10.99 11.43 -8.63
C ASP A 395 -11.82 12.20 -7.59
N PHE A 396 -11.98 11.64 -6.41
CA PHE A 396 -12.67 12.26 -5.28
C PHE A 396 -11.78 12.32 -4.05
N ASP A 397 -11.82 13.45 -3.32
CA ASP A 397 -11.30 13.47 -1.95
C ASP A 397 -12.29 12.87 -0.95
N ALA A 398 -11.82 12.63 0.28
CA ALA A 398 -12.63 12.10 1.37
C ALA A 398 -13.81 13.00 1.78
N ALA A 399 -13.82 14.28 1.38
CA ALA A 399 -14.94 15.19 1.60
C ALA A 399 -15.98 15.14 0.46
N GLY A 400 -15.74 14.32 -0.57
CA GLY A 400 -16.62 14.18 -1.74
C GLY A 400 -16.50 15.34 -2.73
N ASN A 401 -15.37 16.07 -2.74
CA ASN A 401 -15.07 16.99 -3.83
C ASN A 401 -14.46 16.21 -5.00
N LEU A 402 -14.94 16.51 -6.21
CA LEU A 402 -14.43 15.94 -7.45
C LEU A 402 -13.19 16.73 -7.90
N TYR A 403 -12.12 16.02 -8.22
CA TYR A 403 -10.95 16.51 -8.91
C TYR A 403 -11.01 16.05 -10.37
N LEU A 404 -10.82 16.98 -11.29
CA LEU A 404 -10.71 16.71 -12.72
C LEU A 404 -9.39 17.30 -13.22
N SER A 405 -8.48 16.46 -13.70
CA SER A 405 -7.36 16.96 -14.50
C SER A 405 -7.86 17.34 -15.90
N THR A 406 -7.24 18.35 -16.51
CA THR A 406 -7.55 18.76 -17.88
C THR A 406 -6.27 18.92 -18.68
N GLY A 407 -6.28 18.37 -19.89
CA GLY A 407 -5.27 18.65 -20.90
C GLY A 407 -5.22 20.15 -21.24
N ASP A 408 -4.04 20.64 -21.65
CA ASP A 408 -3.88 22.04 -22.06
C ASP A 408 -4.24 22.30 -23.53
N ASP A 409 -4.57 21.24 -24.28
CA ASP A 409 -5.12 21.33 -25.64
C ASP A 409 -4.20 22.17 -26.56
N THR A 410 -2.88 21.99 -26.42
CA THR A 410 -1.88 22.82 -27.09
C THR A 410 -0.91 21.95 -27.89
N ASN A 411 -0.76 22.26 -29.17
CA ASN A 411 0.18 21.59 -30.06
C ASN A 411 1.63 22.01 -29.76
N PRO A 412 2.55 21.07 -29.46
CA PRO A 412 3.94 21.40 -29.13
C PRO A 412 4.90 21.43 -30.32
N PHE A 413 4.51 20.97 -31.50
CA PHE A 413 5.48 20.53 -32.52
C PHE A 413 6.12 21.65 -33.36
N ASP A 414 5.59 22.87 -33.29
CA ASP A 414 6.16 24.05 -33.99
C ASP A 414 6.80 25.08 -33.02
N SER A 415 7.21 24.64 -31.82
CA SER A 415 7.88 25.49 -30.84
C SER A 415 9.41 25.32 -30.79
N SER A 416 10.00 24.43 -31.60
CA SER A 416 11.44 24.12 -31.62
C SER A 416 12.02 23.77 -30.23
N GLY A 417 11.23 23.07 -29.40
CA GLY A 417 11.63 22.67 -28.05
C GLY A 417 11.41 23.74 -26.98
N TYR A 418 10.87 24.90 -27.33
CA TYR A 418 10.42 25.93 -26.38
C TYR A 418 8.94 25.76 -26.01
N THR A 419 8.45 26.55 -25.06
CA THR A 419 7.01 26.62 -24.78
C THR A 419 6.24 27.10 -26.03
N PRO A 420 5.14 26.44 -26.45
CA PRO A 420 4.33 26.91 -27.57
C PRO A 420 3.66 28.24 -27.25
N ILE A 421 4.11 29.32 -27.89
CA ILE A 421 3.63 30.69 -27.68
C ILE A 421 3.66 31.39 -29.05
N ASP A 422 2.68 31.08 -29.89
CA ASP A 422 2.58 31.64 -31.24
C ASP A 422 1.38 32.58 -31.38
N GLU A 423 1.63 33.87 -31.18
CA GLU A 423 0.60 34.93 -31.15
C GLU A 423 0.25 35.49 -32.55
N ARG A 424 0.76 34.89 -33.64
CA ARG A 424 0.47 35.37 -35.00
C ARG A 424 -1.03 35.28 -35.29
N ALA A 425 -1.60 36.36 -35.81
CA ALA A 425 -3.05 36.46 -36.03
C ALA A 425 -3.62 35.47 -37.04
N ASP A 426 -2.79 34.98 -37.96
CA ASP A 426 -3.13 33.95 -38.94
C ASP A 426 -2.76 32.54 -38.46
N ARG A 427 -2.23 32.37 -37.25
CA ARG A 427 -1.90 31.06 -36.68
C ARG A 427 -3.11 30.48 -35.96
N ASN A 428 -3.28 29.16 -36.07
CA ASN A 428 -4.28 28.47 -35.27
C ASN A 428 -3.96 28.62 -33.77
N PRO A 429 -4.93 29.06 -32.95
CA PRO A 429 -4.71 29.26 -31.51
C PRO A 429 -4.17 28.05 -30.76
N ALA A 430 -4.34 26.83 -31.26
CA ALA A 430 -3.81 25.64 -30.57
C ALA A 430 -2.27 25.60 -30.49
N PHE A 431 -1.54 26.51 -31.13
CA PHE A 431 -0.09 26.68 -30.97
C PHE A 431 0.32 27.69 -29.88
N ASP A 432 -0.64 28.22 -29.11
CA ASP A 432 -0.38 29.17 -28.03
C ASP A 432 -0.88 28.66 -26.68
N ALA A 433 0.06 28.26 -25.81
CA ALA A 433 -0.19 27.79 -24.45
C ALA A 433 -0.64 28.92 -23.51
N GLN A 434 -0.38 30.19 -23.85
CA GLN A 434 -0.80 31.31 -23.01
C GLN A 434 -2.31 31.38 -22.86
N ARG A 435 -3.07 30.91 -23.86
CA ARG A 435 -4.54 30.90 -23.84
C ARG A 435 -5.13 29.86 -22.88
N THR A 436 -4.38 28.82 -22.52
CA THR A 436 -4.83 27.64 -21.76
C THR A 436 -4.08 27.50 -20.44
N SER A 437 -2.97 26.77 -20.40
CA SER A 437 -2.18 26.49 -19.20
C SER A 437 -1.67 27.78 -18.57
N GLY A 438 -1.20 28.74 -19.38
CA GLY A 438 -0.78 30.08 -18.95
C GLY A 438 -1.93 31.02 -18.56
N ASN A 439 -3.15 30.75 -19.03
CA ASN A 439 -4.32 31.53 -18.70
C ASN A 439 -4.97 30.99 -17.43
N THR A 440 -4.90 31.76 -16.35
CA THR A 440 -5.65 31.38 -15.15
C THR A 440 -7.14 31.32 -15.44
N ASN A 441 -7.70 32.15 -16.32
CA ASN A 441 -9.13 32.16 -16.65
C ASN A 441 -9.64 31.01 -17.51
N ASP A 442 -8.76 30.13 -17.99
CA ASP A 442 -9.13 28.96 -18.78
C ASP A 442 -9.13 27.69 -17.91
N LEU A 443 -9.99 26.74 -18.27
CA LEU A 443 -10.14 25.47 -17.55
C LEU A 443 -9.15 24.41 -18.01
N ARG A 444 -8.51 24.61 -19.17
CA ARG A 444 -7.52 23.70 -19.75
C ARG A 444 -6.15 23.84 -19.09
N GLY A 445 -5.43 22.73 -19.01
CA GLY A 445 -4.12 22.62 -18.38
C GLY A 445 -4.18 22.86 -16.87
N LYS A 446 -5.20 22.33 -16.20
CA LYS A 446 -5.48 22.55 -14.77
C LYS A 446 -5.79 21.24 -14.05
N VAL A 447 -5.81 21.33 -12.72
CA VAL A 447 -6.56 20.40 -11.87
C VAL A 447 -7.73 21.20 -11.29
N LEU A 448 -8.95 20.76 -11.58
CA LEU A 448 -10.18 21.45 -11.17
C LEU A 448 -10.74 20.72 -9.95
N ARG A 449 -10.95 21.45 -8.86
CA ARG A 449 -11.59 20.93 -7.64
C ARG A 449 -12.99 21.53 -7.51
N ILE A 450 -14.01 20.70 -7.67
CA ILE A 450 -15.41 21.12 -7.66
C ILE A 450 -16.24 20.23 -6.73
N ARG A 451 -17.41 20.70 -6.33
CA ARG A 451 -18.43 19.85 -5.69
C ARG A 451 -19.63 19.74 -6.62
N PRO A 452 -19.80 18.60 -7.32
CA PRO A 452 -20.92 18.41 -8.22
C PRO A 452 -22.27 18.54 -7.49
N ASN A 453 -23.23 19.20 -8.12
CA ASN A 453 -24.58 19.29 -7.59
C ASN A 453 -25.44 18.17 -8.18
N ALA A 454 -26.37 17.62 -7.40
CA ALA A 454 -27.22 16.51 -7.82
C ALA A 454 -28.06 16.81 -9.08
N GLY A 455 -28.49 18.06 -9.26
CA GLY A 455 -29.27 18.53 -10.42
C GLY A 455 -28.45 19.01 -11.62
N GLY A 456 -27.11 18.92 -11.55
CA GLY A 456 -26.21 19.46 -12.56
C GLY A 456 -25.49 20.72 -12.13
N GLY A 457 -24.42 21.05 -12.86
CA GLY A 457 -23.48 22.08 -12.44
C GLY A 457 -22.68 21.68 -11.19
N TYR A 458 -22.00 22.66 -10.61
CA TYR A 458 -21.13 22.46 -9.45
C TYR A 458 -21.07 23.71 -8.57
N SER A 459 -20.60 23.51 -7.35
CA SER A 459 -20.13 24.58 -6.47
C SER A 459 -18.61 24.50 -6.30
N VAL A 460 -18.00 25.62 -5.91
CA VAL A 460 -16.55 25.70 -5.66
C VAL A 460 -16.31 25.50 -4.16
N PRO A 461 -15.58 24.45 -3.73
CA PRO A 461 -15.25 24.24 -2.32
C PRO A 461 -14.39 25.36 -1.73
N ALA A 462 -14.48 25.55 -0.41
CA ALA A 462 -13.59 26.47 0.31
C ALA A 462 -12.12 26.03 0.29
N GLY A 463 -11.20 26.96 0.56
CA GLY A 463 -9.75 26.72 0.54
C GLY A 463 -9.14 26.85 -0.86
N ASN A 464 -9.77 27.62 -1.74
CA ASN A 464 -9.23 27.98 -3.04
C ASN A 464 -8.24 29.14 -2.91
N MET A 465 -7.15 29.11 -3.68
CA MET A 465 -6.11 30.16 -3.66
C MET A 465 -6.58 31.50 -4.27
N PHE A 466 -7.71 31.50 -4.98
CA PHE A 466 -8.31 32.71 -5.54
C PHE A 466 -9.54 33.12 -4.74
N ALA A 467 -9.65 34.41 -4.42
CA ALA A 467 -10.84 34.96 -3.79
C ALA A 467 -12.07 34.76 -4.70
N PRO A 468 -13.28 34.56 -4.12
CA PRO A 468 -14.52 34.55 -4.88
C PRO A 468 -14.65 35.85 -5.69
N ALA A 469 -14.83 35.74 -7.00
CA ALA A 469 -15.03 36.91 -7.85
C ALA A 469 -16.41 37.54 -7.60
N PRO A 470 -16.60 38.86 -7.87
CA PRO A 470 -17.92 39.48 -7.90
C PRO A 470 -18.84 38.80 -8.93
N PRO A 471 -20.17 38.79 -8.70
CA PRO A 471 -21.12 38.16 -9.60
C PRO A 471 -21.05 38.80 -11.00
N THR A 472 -20.61 38.02 -11.99
CA THR A 472 -20.63 38.36 -13.41
C THR A 472 -21.29 37.23 -14.19
N PRO A 473 -21.91 37.50 -15.35
CA PRO A 473 -22.80 36.55 -16.03
C PRO A 473 -22.10 35.35 -16.72
N ALA A 474 -20.81 35.11 -16.48
CA ALA A 474 -20.07 33.99 -17.07
C ALA A 474 -19.66 32.97 -15.98
N PRO A 475 -19.92 31.67 -16.17
CA PRO A 475 -19.52 30.64 -15.20
C PRO A 475 -18.01 30.46 -15.26
N ARG A 476 -17.27 31.00 -14.27
CA ARG A 476 -15.85 30.73 -14.09
C ARG A 476 -15.64 29.82 -12.88
N SER A 477 -15.27 28.56 -13.14
CA SER A 477 -14.71 27.68 -12.12
C SER A 477 -13.38 28.28 -11.64
N THR A 478 -13.09 28.19 -10.35
CA THR A 478 -11.80 28.59 -9.75
C THR A 478 -11.32 27.41 -8.90
N ARG A 479 -10.04 27.01 -8.79
CA ARG A 479 -8.88 26.92 -9.72
C ARG A 479 -7.72 26.27 -8.92
N TRP A 480 -7.11 25.17 -9.37
CA TRP A 480 -5.73 24.79 -9.00
C TRP A 480 -4.84 24.88 -10.23
N ALA A 481 -3.69 25.54 -10.08
CA ALA A 481 -2.56 25.42 -10.99
C ALA A 481 -1.42 24.76 -10.21
N SER A 482 -1.16 23.47 -10.44
CA SER A 482 0.14 22.89 -10.12
C SER A 482 0.96 22.87 -11.41
N ALA A 483 1.81 23.88 -11.58
CA ALA A 483 3.02 23.68 -12.36
C ALA A 483 4.01 22.96 -11.42
N THR A 484 4.03 21.62 -11.44
CA THR A 484 5.18 20.90 -10.91
C THR A 484 6.31 21.07 -11.90
N ARG A 485 7.25 21.94 -11.53
CA ARG A 485 8.59 21.96 -12.09
C ARG A 485 9.19 20.57 -11.86
N SER A 486 9.56 19.86 -12.93
CA SER A 486 10.44 18.71 -12.81
C SER A 486 11.78 19.17 -12.21
N GLY A 487 12.14 18.53 -11.11
CA GLY A 487 13.45 18.57 -10.46
C GLY A 487 13.81 17.15 -10.08
#